data_AF-A0A8T4LBL1-F1
#
_entry.id   AF-A0A8T4LBL1-F1
#
_cell.length_a   1.000
_cell.length_b   1.000
_cell.length_c   1.000
_cell.angle_alpha   90.00
_cell.angle_beta   90.00
_cell.angle_gamma   90.00
#
_symmetry.space_group_name_H-M   'P 1'
#
loop_
_entity.id
_entity.type
_entity.pdbx_description
1 polymer ?
#
loop_
_entity_poly.entity_id
_entity_poly.type
_entity_poly.pdbx_seq_one_letter_code
_entity_poly.pdbx_strand_id
1 'polypeptide(L)'
;MAAKKAPKARFDTMKVGHYSFVAGIAIAVTAGIINQFLGAGQVSLVTLALVLLGVIVGFLNIQTKEREPFLIAAIALGTGSIATYALDPLNLISIGIGSIGIGALFIGMVGNISIFVAPAAIIVAIKTIWDLGSTR
;
A
#
# COMPACT_ATOMS: atom_id res chain seq x y z
N MET A 1 8.17 13.71 51.58
CA MET A 1 7.51 12.79 50.63
C MET A 1 7.65 13.35 49.22
N ALA A 2 8.51 12.76 48.39
CA ALA A 2 8.69 13.21 47.01
C ALA A 2 7.66 12.53 46.10
N ALA A 3 6.84 13.33 45.41
CA ALA A 3 5.85 12.84 44.45
C ALA A 3 6.55 12.18 43.25
N LYS A 4 6.35 10.86 43.09
CA LYS A 4 6.83 10.07 41.97
C LYS A 4 6.08 10.51 40.70
N LYS A 5 6.73 11.31 39.83
CA LYS A 5 6.15 11.74 38.55
C LYS A 5 5.78 10.52 37.69
N ALA A 6 4.53 10.46 37.25
CA ALA A 6 4.02 9.41 36.37
C ALA A 6 4.79 9.38 35.04
N PRO A 7 5.05 8.19 34.46
CA PRO A 7 5.79 8.07 33.22
C PRO A 7 4.94 8.61 32.06
N LYS A 8 5.47 9.60 31.33
CA LYS A 8 4.84 10.10 30.09
C LYS A 8 4.82 8.97 29.05
N ALA A 9 3.63 8.62 28.56
CA ALA A 9 3.47 7.68 27.46
C ALA A 9 4.30 8.15 26.26
N ARG A 10 5.37 7.42 25.93
CA ARG A 10 6.17 7.68 24.74
C ARG A 10 5.38 7.11 23.57
N PHE A 11 4.75 7.97 22.78
CA PHE A 11 4.24 7.58 21.47
C PHE A 11 5.44 7.06 20.67
N ASP A 12 5.44 5.75 20.46
CA ASP A 12 6.54 5.02 19.84
C ASP A 12 6.43 5.22 18.33
N THR A 13 7.01 6.31 17.82
CA THR A 13 6.86 6.78 16.43
C THR A 13 7.22 5.71 15.39
N MET A 14 8.09 4.75 15.75
CA MET A 14 8.41 3.60 14.91
C MET A 14 7.20 2.68 14.65
N LYS A 15 6.30 2.55 15.64
CA LYS A 15 5.06 1.79 15.48
C LYS A 15 4.09 2.52 14.56
N VAL A 16 4.04 3.85 14.65
CA VAL A 16 3.09 4.69 13.88
C VAL A 16 3.29 4.50 12.37
N GLY A 17 4.54 4.46 11.91
CA GLY A 17 4.85 4.19 10.51
C GLY A 17 4.28 2.83 10.07
N HIS A 18 4.73 1.75 10.71
CA HIS A 18 4.35 0.38 10.35
C HIS A 18 2.82 0.19 10.31
N TYR A 19 2.12 0.67 11.34
CA TYR A 19 0.66 0.61 11.38
C TYR A 19 0.00 1.44 10.27
N SER A 20 0.60 2.57 9.87
CA SER A 20 0.08 3.38 8.76
C SER A 20 0.17 2.65 7.42
N PHE A 21 1.23 1.89 7.17
CA PHE A 21 1.36 1.10 5.94
C PHE A 21 0.38 -0.08 5.91
N VAL A 22 0.26 -0.81 7.02
CA VAL A 22 -0.71 -1.93 7.11
C VAL A 22 -2.15 -1.42 6.96
N ALA A 23 -2.48 -0.28 7.59
CA ALA A 23 -3.78 0.35 7.40
C ALA A 23 -4.00 0.78 5.94
N GLY A 24 -2.99 1.36 5.29
CA GLY A 24 -3.04 1.72 3.87
C GLY A 24 -3.29 0.52 2.96
N ILE A 25 -2.67 -0.64 3.23
CA ILE A 25 -2.94 -1.89 2.50
C ILE A 25 -4.38 -2.33 2.72
N ALA A 26 -4.88 -2.31 3.96
CA ALA A 26 -6.27 -2.69 4.24
C ALA A 26 -7.27 -1.79 3.49
N ILE A 27 -7.00 -0.48 3.43
CA ILE A 27 -7.78 0.49 2.64
C ILE A 27 -7.70 0.15 1.15
N ALA A 28 -6.51 -0.18 0.62
CA ALA A 28 -6.34 -0.53 -0.78
C ALA A 28 -7.10 -1.82 -1.17
N VAL A 29 -7.07 -2.84 -0.31
CA VAL A 29 -7.82 -4.09 -0.49
C VAL A 29 -9.33 -3.82 -0.52
N THR A 30 -9.85 -3.11 0.49
CA THR A 30 -11.28 -2.80 0.57
C THR A 30 -11.74 -1.90 -0.58
N ALA A 31 -10.93 -0.91 -0.96
CA ALA A 31 -11.15 -0.11 -2.16
C ALA A 31 -11.22 -0.96 -3.43
N GLY A 32 -10.40 -2.01 -3.55
CA GLY A 32 -10.38 -2.90 -4.73
C GLY A 32 -11.71 -3.63 -4.94
N ILE A 33 -12.36 -3.99 -3.84
CA ILE A 33 -13.69 -4.62 -3.85
C ILE A 33 -14.77 -3.56 -4.12
N ILE A 34 -14.73 -2.43 -3.42
CA ILE A 34 -15.75 -1.37 -3.52
C ILE A 34 -15.76 -0.75 -4.93
N ASN A 35 -14.61 -0.60 -5.57
CA ASN A 35 -14.49 -0.03 -6.92
C ASN A 35 -15.32 -0.77 -7.97
N GLN A 36 -15.61 -2.06 -7.77
CA GLN A 36 -16.46 -2.85 -8.68
C GLN A 36 -17.94 -2.42 -8.66
N PHE A 37 -18.36 -1.68 -7.63
CA PHE A 37 -19.72 -1.17 -7.46
C PHE A 37 -19.82 0.34 -7.70
N LEU A 38 -18.71 0.99 -8.06
CA LEU A 38 -18.62 2.44 -8.24
C LEU A 38 -18.64 2.83 -9.72
N GLY A 39 -19.11 4.05 -10.01
CA GLY A 39 -18.95 4.67 -11.32
C GLY A 39 -17.53 5.17 -11.57
N ALA A 40 -17.17 5.36 -12.84
CA ALA A 40 -15.81 5.76 -13.25
C ALA A 40 -15.29 7.04 -12.56
N GLY A 41 -16.18 8.00 -12.28
CA GLY A 41 -15.83 9.23 -11.55
C GLY A 41 -15.38 8.96 -10.12
N GLN A 42 -16.07 8.08 -9.39
CA GLN A 42 -15.72 7.74 -8.02
C GLN A 42 -14.45 6.89 -7.94
N VAL A 43 -14.26 5.94 -8.88
CA VAL A 43 -13.03 5.13 -8.95
C VAL A 43 -11.79 6.02 -9.11
N SER A 44 -11.89 7.08 -9.93
CA SER A 44 -10.78 8.03 -10.12
C SER A 44 -10.39 8.76 -8.82
N LEU A 45 -11.38 9.12 -8.00
CA LEU A 45 -11.15 9.75 -6.71
C LEU A 45 -10.51 8.79 -5.69
N VAL A 46 -10.94 7.53 -5.69
CA VAL A 46 -10.35 6.48 -4.84
C VAL A 46 -8.89 6.25 -5.22
N THR A 47 -8.59 6.11 -6.50
CA THR A 47 -7.22 5.98 -7.01
C THR A 47 -6.35 7.17 -6.58
N LEU A 48 -6.86 8.40 -6.72
CA LEU A 48 -6.15 9.59 -6.27
C LEU A 48 -5.87 9.56 -4.76
N ALA A 49 -6.84 9.17 -3.95
CA ALA A 49 -6.67 9.03 -2.51
C ALA A 49 -5.60 7.99 -2.15
N LEU A 50 -5.60 6.83 -2.82
CA LEU A 50 -4.57 5.78 -2.62
C LEU A 50 -3.17 6.28 -2.98
N VAL A 51 -3.03 7.02 -4.08
CA VAL A 51 -1.75 7.62 -4.47
C VAL A 51 -1.26 8.60 -3.42
N LEU A 52 -2.12 9.51 -2.94
CA LEU A 52 -1.76 10.48 -1.90
C LEU A 52 -1.37 9.79 -0.59
N LEU A 53 -2.12 8.77 -0.17
CA LEU A 53 -1.78 7.96 1.01
C LEU A 53 -0.43 7.27 0.83
N GLY A 54 -0.16 6.72 -0.36
CA GLY A 54 1.12 6.09 -0.68
C GLY A 54 2.29 7.07 -0.59
N VAL A 55 2.13 8.29 -1.13
CA VAL A 55 3.12 9.36 -0.98
C VAL A 55 3.40 9.66 0.50
N ILE A 56 2.35 9.87 1.29
CA ILE A 56 2.46 10.16 2.73
C ILE A 56 3.21 9.04 3.44
N VAL A 57 2.85 7.78 3.19
CA VAL A 57 3.48 6.63 3.84
C VAL A 57 4.94 6.45 3.40
N GLY A 58 5.28 6.69 2.12
CA GLY A 58 6.67 6.66 1.65
C GLY A 58 7.57 7.68 2.33
N PHE A 59 7.01 8.83 2.73
CA PHE A 59 7.73 9.80 3.54
C PHE A 59 7.86 9.36 5.00
N LEU A 60 6.79 8.86 5.59
CA LEU A 60 6.68 8.57 7.03
C LEU A 60 7.27 7.23 7.47
N ASN A 61 7.36 6.23 6.59
CA ASN A 61 7.45 4.84 7.04
C ASN A 61 8.43 3.94 6.27
N ILE A 62 9.70 4.29 6.11
CA ILE A 62 10.73 3.25 5.86
C ILE A 62 12.05 3.68 6.49
N GLN A 63 12.54 2.92 7.47
CA GLN A 63 13.89 3.11 8.03
C GLN A 63 14.94 2.66 7.02
N THR A 64 16.16 3.22 7.08
CA THR A 64 17.25 2.88 6.14
C THR A 64 17.49 1.37 6.00
N LYS A 65 17.44 0.63 7.13
CA LYS A 65 17.63 -0.83 7.16
C LYS A 65 16.48 -1.64 6.52
N GLU A 66 15.34 -1.02 6.24
CA GLU A 66 14.13 -1.69 5.73
C GLU A 66 13.87 -1.37 4.25
N ARG A 67 14.68 -0.50 3.64
CA ARG A 67 14.45 -0.02 2.26
C ARG A 67 14.61 -1.13 1.23
N GLU A 68 15.65 -1.95 1.33
CA GLU A 68 15.86 -3.07 0.38
C GLU A 68 14.71 -4.08 0.38
N PRO A 69 14.32 -4.70 1.50
CA PRO A 69 13.22 -5.67 1.50
C PRO A 69 11.90 -5.03 1.07
N PHE A 70 11.67 -3.76 1.41
CA PHE A 70 10.50 -3.02 0.95
C PHE A 70 10.47 -2.82 -0.56
N LEU A 71 11.59 -2.38 -1.16
CA LEU A 71 11.67 -2.15 -2.61
C LEU A 71 11.52 -3.47 -3.39
N ILE A 72 12.08 -4.58 -2.87
CA ILE A 72 11.88 -5.92 -3.46
C ILE A 72 10.40 -6.31 -3.40
N ALA A 73 9.75 -6.14 -2.25
CA ALA A 73 8.33 -6.43 -2.11
C ALA A 73 7.46 -5.54 -3.02
N ALA A 74 7.80 -4.26 -3.15
CA ALA A 74 7.11 -3.32 -4.05
C ALA A 74 7.26 -3.73 -5.53
N ILE A 75 8.45 -4.18 -5.94
CA ILE A 75 8.67 -4.72 -7.29
C ILE A 75 7.85 -5.98 -7.51
N ALA A 76 7.89 -6.94 -6.58
CA ALA A 76 7.14 -8.19 -6.68
C ALA A 76 5.62 -7.94 -6.75
N LEU A 77 5.12 -6.99 -5.97
CA LEU A 77 3.72 -6.57 -6.01
C LEU A 77 3.39 -5.86 -7.33
N GLY A 78 4.26 -4.96 -7.79
CA GLY A 78 4.09 -4.23 -9.04
C GLY A 78 4.01 -5.17 -10.25
N THR A 79 4.97 -6.07 -10.38
CA THR A 79 4.99 -7.08 -11.46
C THR A 79 3.87 -8.11 -11.28
N GLY A 80 3.61 -8.54 -10.04
CA GLY A 80 2.51 -9.44 -9.70
C GLY A 80 1.14 -8.86 -10.07
N SER A 81 0.95 -7.55 -9.89
CA SER A 81 -0.29 -6.87 -10.27
C SER A 81 -0.57 -6.96 -11.77
N ILE A 82 0.46 -6.88 -12.60
CA ILE A 82 0.34 -7.08 -14.06
C ILE A 82 0.06 -8.57 -14.37
N ALA A 83 0.73 -9.48 -13.68
CA ALA A 83 0.52 -10.92 -13.87
C ALA A 83 -0.91 -11.36 -13.49
N THR A 84 -1.63 -10.62 -12.64
CA THR A 84 -3.02 -10.96 -12.27
C THR A 84 -3.99 -10.98 -13.44
N TYR A 85 -3.69 -10.31 -14.57
CA TYR A 85 -4.54 -10.42 -15.78
C TYR A 85 -4.58 -11.84 -16.35
N ALA A 86 -3.57 -12.68 -16.08
CA ALA A 86 -3.63 -14.10 -16.43
C ALA A 86 -4.72 -14.88 -15.66
N LEU A 87 -5.27 -14.28 -14.59
CA LEU A 87 -6.36 -14.83 -13.79
C LEU A 87 -7.74 -14.44 -14.32
N ASP A 88 -7.83 -13.69 -15.43
CA ASP A 88 -9.10 -13.31 -16.04
C ASP A 88 -10.03 -14.52 -16.36
N PRO A 89 -9.53 -15.70 -16.78
CA PRO A 89 -10.39 -16.89 -16.93
C PRO A 89 -11.13 -17.30 -15.65
N LEU A 90 -10.65 -16.93 -14.46
CA LEU A 90 -11.36 -17.17 -13.20
C LEU A 90 -12.66 -16.37 -13.08
N ASN A 91 -12.86 -15.34 -13.90
CA ASN A 91 -14.14 -14.61 -14.00
C ASN A 91 -15.26 -15.46 -14.61
N LEU A 92 -14.92 -16.54 -15.31
CA LEU A 92 -15.89 -17.47 -15.87
C LEU A 92 -16.46 -18.42 -14.81
N ILE A 93 -15.82 -18.51 -13.64
CA ILE A 93 -16.28 -19.32 -12.53
C ILE A 93 -17.31 -18.49 -11.74
N SER A 94 -18.51 -19.04 -11.53
CA SER A 94 -19.60 -18.39 -10.79
C SER A 94 -19.38 -18.42 -9.27
N ILE A 95 -18.20 -17.98 -8.84
CA ILE A 95 -17.82 -17.75 -7.44
C ILE A 95 -17.45 -16.27 -7.35
N GLY A 96 -18.11 -15.53 -6.47
CA GLY A 96 -17.95 -14.08 -6.42
C GLY A 96 -18.99 -13.37 -5.55
N ILE A 97 -19.09 -12.05 -5.71
CA ILE A 97 -20.04 -11.19 -4.98
C ILE A 97 -20.97 -10.54 -6.01
N GLY A 98 -22.26 -10.90 -5.96
CA GLY A 98 -23.23 -10.45 -6.96
C GLY A 98 -22.89 -11.00 -8.35
N SER A 99 -22.81 -10.13 -9.36
CA SER A 99 -22.43 -10.48 -10.74
C SER A 99 -20.92 -10.42 -11.01
N ILE A 100 -20.10 -10.17 -9.99
CA ILE A 100 -18.65 -9.97 -10.14
C ILE A 100 -17.93 -11.28 -9.79
N GLY A 101 -17.16 -11.81 -10.75
CA GLY A 101 -16.35 -13.01 -10.57
C GLY A 101 -15.15 -12.80 -9.63
N ILE A 102 -14.68 -13.87 -9.01
CA ILE A 102 -13.56 -13.84 -8.06
C ILE A 102 -12.25 -13.34 -8.68
N GLY A 103 -12.04 -13.56 -9.99
CA GLY A 103 -10.88 -13.04 -10.72
C GLY A 103 -10.83 -11.51 -10.70
N ALA A 104 -11.94 -10.85 -10.98
CA ALA A 104 -12.07 -9.40 -11.03
C ALA A 104 -11.87 -8.77 -9.64
N LEU A 105 -12.37 -9.43 -8.59
CA LEU A 105 -12.11 -9.01 -7.21
C LEU A 105 -10.60 -9.07 -6.90
N PHE A 106 -9.94 -10.18 -7.26
CA PHE A 106 -8.52 -10.36 -6.99
C PHE A 106 -7.66 -9.35 -7.77
N ILE A 107 -7.93 -9.17 -9.07
CA ILE A 107 -7.28 -8.17 -9.93
C ILE A 107 -7.46 -6.77 -9.34
N GLY A 108 -8.68 -6.41 -8.92
CA GLY A 108 -8.97 -5.10 -8.32
C GLY A 108 -8.23 -4.87 -6.99
N MET A 109 -8.18 -5.89 -6.11
CA MET A 109 -7.44 -5.80 -4.85
C MET A 109 -5.95 -5.60 -5.08
N VAL A 110 -5.30 -6.50 -5.83
CA VAL A 110 -3.86 -6.42 -6.07
C VAL A 110 -3.49 -5.15 -6.83
N GLY A 111 -4.31 -4.74 -7.80
CA GLY A 111 -4.15 -3.49 -8.53
C GLY A 111 -4.15 -2.26 -7.61
N ASN A 112 -5.12 -2.16 -6.70
CA ASN A 112 -5.18 -1.04 -5.76
C ASN A 112 -4.03 -1.03 -4.74
N ILE A 113 -3.61 -2.21 -4.25
CA ILE A 113 -2.41 -2.28 -3.39
C ILE A 113 -1.20 -1.76 -4.17
N SER A 114 -1.04 -2.18 -5.43
CA SER A 114 0.05 -1.72 -6.30
C SER A 114 0.02 -0.20 -6.49
N ILE A 115 -1.16 0.39 -6.75
CA ILE A 115 -1.36 1.84 -6.86
C ILE A 115 -0.94 2.58 -5.59
N PHE A 116 -1.26 2.03 -4.41
CA PHE A 116 -0.86 2.61 -3.12
C PHE A 116 0.66 2.48 -2.88
N VAL A 117 1.26 1.33 -3.18
CA VAL A 117 2.66 1.04 -2.88
C VAL A 117 3.62 1.73 -3.86
N ALA A 118 3.23 1.91 -5.13
CA ALA A 118 4.08 2.48 -6.17
C ALA A 118 4.69 3.86 -5.82
N PRO A 119 3.92 4.89 -5.42
CA PRO A 119 4.49 6.19 -5.05
C PRO A 119 5.37 6.10 -3.79
N ALA A 120 5.03 5.23 -2.83
CA ALA A 120 5.87 5.00 -1.65
C ALA A 120 7.24 4.42 -2.05
N ALA A 121 7.24 3.45 -2.97
CA ALA A 121 8.45 2.85 -3.53
C ALA A 121 9.34 3.87 -4.25
N ILE A 122 8.76 4.77 -5.04
CA ILE A 122 9.51 5.85 -5.71
C ILE A 122 10.23 6.73 -4.68
N ILE A 123 9.53 7.18 -3.65
CA ILE A 123 10.13 8.04 -2.60
C ILE A 123 11.28 7.31 -1.91
N VAL A 124 11.08 6.04 -1.57
CA VAL A 124 12.06 5.23 -0.85
C VAL A 124 13.29 4.96 -1.73
N ALA A 125 13.08 4.69 -3.02
CA ALA A 125 14.17 4.50 -3.98
C ALA A 125 15.02 5.78 -4.12
N ILE A 126 14.38 6.95 -4.22
CA ILE A 126 15.09 8.24 -4.27
C ILE A 126 15.92 8.46 -2.99
N LYS A 127 15.34 8.20 -1.81
CA LYS A 127 16.06 8.30 -0.53
C LYS A 127 17.27 7.35 -0.48
N THR A 128 17.13 6.13 -0.98
CA THR A 128 18.24 5.17 -1.06
C THR A 128 19.36 5.65 -1.97
N ILE A 129 19.04 6.19 -3.16
CA ILE A 129 20.04 6.74 -4.08
C ILE A 129 20.77 7.92 -3.44
N TRP A 130 20.04 8.82 -2.77
CA TRP A 130 20.63 9.96 -2.07
C TRP A 130 21.65 9.51 -1.02
N ASP A 131 21.28 8.57 -0.16
CA ASP A 131 22.15 8.08 0.91
C ASP A 131 23.39 7.37 0.35
N LEU A 132 23.25 6.60 -0.74
CA LEU A 132 24.39 5.98 -1.43
C LEU A 132 25.36 7.02 -2.00
N GLY A 133 24.84 8.14 -2.51
CA GLY A 133 25.64 9.24 -3.05
C GLY A 133 26.32 10.08 -1.96
N SER A 134 25.67 10.29 -0.81
CA SER A 134 26.18 11.12 0.29
C SER A 134 27.14 10.40 1.24
N THR A 135 27.26 9.07 1.15
CA THR A 135 28.20 8.27 1.96
C THR A 135 29.61 8.21 1.33
N ARG A 136 29.90 9.06 0.34
CA ARG A 136 31.23 9.28 -0.22
C ARG A 136 31.79 10.62 0.21
#